data_AF-A0A7W1AT36-F1
#
_entry.id   AF-A0A7W1AT36-F1
#
_cell.length_a   1.000
_cell.length_b   1.000
_cell.length_c   1.000
_cell.angle_alpha   90.00
_cell.angle_beta   90.00
_cell.angle_gamma   90.00
#
_symmetry.space_group_name_H-M   'P 1'
#
loop_
_entity.id
_entity.type
_entity.pdbx_description
1 polymer ?
#
loop_
_entity_poly.entity_id
_entity_poly.type
_entity_poly.pdbx_seq_one_letter_code
_entity_poly.pdbx_strand_id
1 'polypeptide(L)'
;MAKLGHKSEHVHTTETPDVSHVRNPDVTHELSDVNVPGILKFVGALVVMTVVVYVLMWLLFGFFSAQEAKKEGAAPPGPMAMTEQESLPAEPRLQAAKGFGVKLENGEWVNLEKREPQAEYRVLREQWDRVLKEGPKDQSGNPIGLPIEQAMQRVVEGQGLPSRPQQGSPREMTDYAIDTPTAASSGRVTEKGKQ
;
A
#
# COMPACT_ATOMS: atom_id res chain seq x y z
N MET A 1 92.03 2.00 -63.19
CA MET A 1 90.71 1.42 -62.86
C MET A 1 90.75 1.03 -61.39
N ALA A 2 89.85 1.38 -60.48
CA ALA A 2 88.58 2.08 -60.50
C ALA A 2 88.43 2.83 -59.16
N LYS A 3 87.81 4.02 -59.16
CA LYS A 3 87.52 4.80 -57.95
C LYS A 3 86.19 4.27 -57.38
N LEU A 4 86.21 3.63 -56.20
CA LEU A 4 85.00 3.26 -55.48
C LEU A 4 84.33 4.54 -54.97
N GLY A 5 83.20 4.91 -55.58
CA GLY A 5 82.33 5.96 -55.07
C GLY A 5 81.51 5.42 -53.90
N HIS A 6 81.79 5.90 -52.69
CA HIS A 6 80.96 5.65 -51.53
C HIS A 6 79.75 6.60 -51.60
N LYS A 7 78.56 6.04 -51.78
CA LYS A 7 77.29 6.77 -51.80
C LYS A 7 76.88 7.01 -50.34
N SER A 8 77.09 8.22 -49.83
CA SER A 8 76.59 8.60 -48.51
C SER A 8 75.07 8.74 -48.56
N GLU A 9 74.42 7.89 -47.79
CA GLU A 9 72.97 7.87 -47.56
C GLU A 9 72.58 9.15 -46.81
N HIS A 10 71.83 10.03 -47.46
CA HIS A 10 71.29 11.24 -46.82
C HIS A 10 70.09 10.85 -45.97
N VAL A 11 70.33 10.67 -44.67
CA VAL A 11 69.26 10.56 -43.66
C VAL A 11 68.60 11.94 -43.56
N HIS A 12 67.34 12.04 -43.98
CA HIS A 12 66.54 13.25 -43.83
C HIS A 12 66.07 13.35 -42.37
N THR A 13 66.81 14.07 -41.53
CA THR A 13 66.30 14.50 -40.22
C THR A 13 65.29 15.61 -40.44
N THR A 14 63.99 15.30 -40.30
CA THR A 14 62.95 16.34 -40.23
C THR A 14 63.00 16.96 -38.84
N GLU A 15 63.97 17.84 -38.62
CA GLU A 15 63.90 18.77 -37.51
C GLU A 15 62.74 19.71 -37.84
N THR A 16 61.59 19.49 -37.18
CA THR A 16 60.55 20.52 -37.15
C THR A 16 61.18 21.77 -36.53
N PRO A 17 61.18 22.92 -37.22
CA PRO A 17 61.73 24.16 -36.68
C PRO A 17 61.12 24.40 -35.30
N ASP A 18 61.95 24.69 -34.30
CA ASP A 18 61.49 24.94 -32.93
C ASP A 18 60.68 26.24 -32.87
N VAL A 19 59.38 26.16 -33.14
CA VAL A 19 58.49 27.34 -33.14
C VAL A 19 58.18 27.88 -31.74
N SER A 20 58.86 27.44 -30.67
CA SER A 20 58.69 28.00 -29.33
C SER A 20 58.97 29.51 -29.25
N HIS A 21 59.77 30.02 -30.20
CA HIS A 21 60.09 31.43 -30.37
C HIS A 21 59.05 32.21 -31.20
N VAL A 22 58.13 31.55 -31.90
CA VAL A 22 57.01 32.21 -32.60
C VAL A 22 55.90 32.47 -31.59
N ARG A 23 56.06 33.54 -30.81
CA ARG A 23 54.97 34.09 -29.97
C ARG A 23 54.42 35.31 -30.67
N ASN A 24 53.10 35.41 -30.77
CA ASN A 24 52.45 36.63 -31.22
C ASN A 24 52.38 37.59 -30.01
N PRO A 25 53.29 38.56 -29.87
CA PRO A 25 53.36 39.41 -28.68
C PRO A 25 52.10 40.26 -28.50
N ASP A 26 51.34 40.47 -29.59
CA ASP A 26 50.07 41.20 -29.62
C ASP A 26 48.86 40.33 -29.24
N VAL A 27 49.02 39.01 -29.08
CA VAL A 27 47.98 38.14 -28.53
C VAL A 27 48.15 38.11 -27.01
N THR A 28 47.78 39.22 -26.38
CA THR A 28 47.47 39.27 -24.95
C THR A 28 46.00 38.95 -24.77
N HIS A 29 45.64 38.13 -23.77
CA HIS A 29 44.24 38.00 -23.36
C HIS A 29 43.72 39.40 -22.98
N GLU A 30 42.75 39.91 -23.74
CA GLU A 30 42.14 41.21 -23.45
C GLU A 30 41.28 41.09 -22.18
N LEU A 31 41.86 41.47 -21.04
CA LEU A 31 41.18 41.55 -19.74
C LEU A 31 39.96 42.49 -19.74
N SER A 32 39.76 43.25 -20.84
CA SER A 32 38.79 44.35 -20.94
C SER A 32 37.55 44.04 -21.79
N ASP A 33 37.43 42.89 -22.45
CA ASP A 33 36.30 42.63 -23.37
C ASP A 33 35.00 42.25 -22.62
N VAL A 34 35.10 41.94 -21.32
CA VAL A 34 33.94 41.52 -20.51
C VAL A 34 33.69 42.49 -19.36
N ASN A 35 32.49 43.06 -19.33
CA ASN A 35 32.02 43.91 -18.23
C ASN A 35 31.65 43.09 -16.99
N VAL A 36 32.66 42.62 -16.25
CA VAL A 36 32.52 41.86 -15.00
C VAL A 36 31.58 42.54 -13.98
N PRO A 37 31.71 43.85 -13.67
CA PRO A 37 30.80 44.47 -12.69
C PRO A 37 29.36 44.58 -13.20
N GLY A 38 29.15 44.69 -14.52
CA GLY A 38 27.83 44.61 -15.13
C GLY A 38 27.18 43.24 -14.96
N ILE A 39 27.95 42.18 -15.21
CA ILE A 39 27.49 40.78 -15.06
C ILE A 39 27.14 40.49 -13.60
N LEU A 40 27.98 40.91 -12.64
CA LEU A 40 27.70 40.70 -11.23
C LEU A 40 26.43 41.40 -10.76
N LYS A 41 26.18 42.63 -11.21
CA LYS A 41 24.93 43.35 -10.92
C LYS A 41 23.72 42.65 -11.56
N PHE A 42 23.87 42.13 -12.78
CA PHE A 42 22.81 41.39 -13.45
C PHE A 42 22.44 40.10 -12.70
N VAL A 43 23.44 39.29 -12.32
CA VAL A 43 23.22 38.09 -11.52
C VAL A 43 22.60 38.43 -10.17
N GLY A 44 23.08 39.48 -9.51
CA GLY A 44 22.49 39.97 -8.26
C GLY A 44 21.02 40.35 -8.41
N ALA A 45 20.68 41.12 -9.45
CA ALA A 45 19.30 41.50 -9.75
C ALA A 45 18.41 40.28 -10.05
N LEU A 46 18.94 39.30 -10.79
CA LEU A 46 18.22 38.06 -11.12
C LEU A 46 17.91 37.25 -9.85
N VAL A 47 18.88 37.08 -8.96
CA VAL A 47 18.69 36.41 -7.66
C VAL A 47 17.63 37.13 -6.82
N VAL A 48 17.70 38.46 -6.72
CA VAL A 48 16.71 39.25 -5.99
C VAL A 48 15.32 39.06 -6.59
N MET A 49 15.18 39.10 -7.92
CA MET A 49 13.91 38.87 -8.61
C MET A 49 13.35 37.47 -8.33
N THR A 50 14.20 36.44 -8.34
CA THR A 50 13.80 35.06 -7.99
C THR A 50 13.27 34.98 -6.56
N VAL A 51 13.95 35.62 -5.59
CA VAL A 51 13.48 35.66 -4.20
C VAL A 51 12.14 36.39 -4.09
N VAL A 52 11.96 37.49 -4.81
CA VAL A 52 10.69 38.23 -4.85
C VAL A 52 9.56 37.35 -5.38
N VAL A 53 9.75 36.68 -6.52
CA VAL A 53 8.73 35.79 -7.10
C VAL A 53 8.42 34.63 -6.15
N TYR A 54 9.43 34.04 -5.51
CA TYR A 54 9.23 33.00 -4.51
C TYR A 54 8.38 33.48 -3.32
N VAL A 55 8.68 34.65 -2.77
CA VAL A 55 7.90 35.24 -1.67
C VAL A 55 6.46 35.54 -2.10
N LEU A 56 6.26 36.09 -3.31
CA LEU A 56 4.92 36.34 -3.85
C LEU A 56 4.12 35.04 -4.02
N MET A 57 4.74 33.98 -4.54
CA MET A 57 4.10 32.66 -4.64
C MET A 57 3.77 32.06 -3.28
N TRP A 58 4.69 32.17 -2.31
CA TRP A 58 4.47 31.71 -0.94
C TRP A 58 3.28 32.44 -0.28
N LEU A 59 3.20 33.76 -0.43
CA LEU A 59 2.09 34.57 0.06
C LEU A 59 0.77 34.23 -0.63
N LEU A 60 0.78 34.10 -1.96
CA LEU A 60 -0.41 33.76 -2.74
C LEU A 60 -0.95 32.38 -2.34
N PHE A 61 -0.06 31.40 -2.21
CA PHE A 61 -0.42 30.06 -1.77
C PHE A 61 -1.01 30.06 -0.36
N GLY A 62 -0.36 30.77 0.58
CA GLY A 62 -0.90 30.92 1.95
C GLY A 62 -2.26 31.62 1.98
N PHE A 63 -2.49 32.61 1.11
CA PHE A 63 -3.77 33.28 0.98
C PHE A 63 -4.86 32.35 0.41
N PHE A 64 -4.56 31.58 -0.63
CA PHE A 64 -5.48 30.63 -1.23
C PHE A 64 -5.78 29.45 -0.30
N SER A 65 -4.78 28.89 0.39
CA SER A 65 -5.01 27.82 1.37
C SER A 65 -5.90 28.29 2.52
N ALA A 66 -5.71 29.53 2.99
CA ALA A 66 -6.58 30.12 4.00
C ALA A 66 -7.99 30.41 3.49
N GLN A 67 -8.14 30.70 2.19
CA GLN A 67 -9.47 30.82 1.55
C GLN A 67 -10.15 29.46 1.40
N GLU A 68 -9.44 28.42 0.99
CA GLU A 68 -9.97 27.07 0.83
C GLU A 68 -10.41 26.50 2.17
N ALA A 69 -9.59 26.61 3.22
CA ALA A 69 -9.99 26.18 4.57
C ALA A 69 -11.30 26.85 5.05
N LYS A 70 -11.52 28.12 4.67
CA LYS A 70 -12.77 28.84 4.96
C LYS A 70 -13.93 28.36 4.09
N LYS A 71 -13.68 27.97 2.84
CA LYS A 71 -14.69 27.45 1.91
C LYS A 71 -15.07 26.01 2.22
N GLU A 72 -14.11 25.15 2.56
CA GLU A 72 -14.35 23.76 2.97
C GLU A 72 -15.15 23.69 4.28
N GLY A 73 -14.86 24.58 5.23
CA GLY A 73 -15.65 24.67 6.46
C GLY A 73 -17.08 25.22 6.26
N ALA A 74 -17.36 25.87 5.12
CA ALA A 74 -18.63 26.57 4.86
C ALA A 74 -19.43 25.98 3.68
N ALA A 75 -18.84 25.12 2.85
CA ALA A 75 -19.49 24.50 1.72
C ALA A 75 -20.09 23.15 2.16
N PRO A 76 -21.41 22.96 2.06
CA PRO A 76 -22.00 21.63 2.11
C PRO A 76 -21.32 20.75 1.06
N PRO A 77 -20.97 19.49 1.36
CA PRO A 77 -20.39 18.58 0.37
C PRO A 77 -21.30 18.57 -0.87
N GLY A 78 -20.71 18.78 -2.05
CA GLY A 78 -21.48 18.86 -3.29
C GLY A 78 -22.29 17.57 -3.51
N PRO A 79 -23.40 17.62 -4.27
CA PRO A 79 -24.28 16.47 -4.48
C PRO A 79 -23.63 15.28 -5.19
N MET A 80 -22.40 15.45 -5.71
CA MET A 80 -21.55 14.41 -6.30
C MET A 80 -20.21 14.24 -5.55
N ALA A 81 -19.99 14.92 -4.44
CA ALA A 81 -18.85 14.69 -3.57
C ALA A 81 -19.11 13.37 -2.84
N MET A 82 -18.68 12.27 -3.46
CA MET A 82 -18.74 10.95 -2.86
C MET A 82 -18.01 11.04 -1.52
N THR A 83 -18.71 10.69 -0.44
CA THR A 83 -18.05 10.57 0.86
C THR A 83 -16.92 9.54 0.74
N GLU A 84 -15.86 9.64 1.55
CA GLU A 84 -14.77 8.68 1.48
C GLU A 84 -15.27 7.22 1.65
N GLN A 85 -16.38 7.01 2.36
CA GLN A 85 -17.08 5.72 2.43
C GLN A 85 -17.65 5.23 1.10
N GLU A 86 -18.16 6.14 0.26
CA GLU A 86 -18.93 5.85 -0.96
C GLU A 86 -18.03 5.69 -2.20
N SER A 87 -16.80 6.24 -2.14
CA SER A 87 -15.76 5.99 -3.14
C SER A 87 -15.16 4.58 -3.08
N LEU A 88 -15.47 3.82 -2.04
CA LEU A 88 -14.85 2.53 -1.83
C LEU A 88 -15.80 1.39 -2.25
N PRO A 89 -15.32 0.36 -2.99
CA PRO A 89 -16.12 -0.80 -3.33
C PRO A 89 -16.73 -1.46 -2.07
N ALA A 90 -17.94 -2.03 -2.18
CA ALA A 90 -18.54 -2.78 -1.09
C ALA A 90 -17.58 -3.89 -0.60
N GLU A 91 -17.57 -4.15 0.71
CA GLU A 91 -16.81 -5.27 1.28
C GLU A 91 -17.29 -6.60 0.64
N PRO A 92 -16.41 -7.59 0.36
CA PRO A 92 -15.03 -7.77 0.81
C PRO A 92 -13.96 -7.23 -0.17
N ARG A 93 -13.07 -6.37 0.33
CA ARG A 93 -12.00 -5.75 -0.49
C ARG A 93 -10.76 -6.61 -0.51
N LEU A 94 -10.15 -6.77 -1.69
CA LEU A 94 -8.94 -7.58 -1.86
C LEU A 94 -7.66 -6.93 -1.31
N GLN A 95 -7.63 -5.61 -1.10
CA GLN A 95 -6.58 -4.89 -0.39
C GLN A 95 -7.20 -3.63 0.25
N ALA A 96 -7.04 -3.45 1.56
CA ALA A 96 -7.64 -2.34 2.30
C ALA A 96 -6.79 -1.06 2.17
N ALA A 97 -7.02 -0.23 1.14
CA ALA A 97 -6.41 1.10 1.07
C ALA A 97 -7.51 2.18 1.14
N LYS A 98 -7.42 3.27 1.92
CA LYS A 98 -6.30 3.92 2.65
C LYS A 98 -6.74 4.18 4.13
N GLY A 99 -5.82 4.20 5.11
CA GLY A 99 -6.12 4.06 6.56
C GLY A 99 -5.67 2.72 7.15
N PHE A 100 -4.74 2.05 6.46
CA PHE A 100 -4.25 0.70 6.67
C PHE A 100 -4.26 0.29 8.13
N GLY A 101 -5.20 -0.58 8.47
CA GLY A 101 -5.36 -1.14 9.77
C GLY A 101 -6.40 -2.25 9.74
N VAL A 102 -6.28 -3.19 10.65
CA VAL A 102 -7.23 -4.31 10.76
C VAL A 102 -8.09 -4.04 11.99
N LYS A 103 -9.42 -4.16 11.81
CA LYS A 103 -10.34 -4.27 12.94
C LYS A 103 -10.32 -5.72 13.43
N LEU A 104 -9.82 -5.92 14.63
CA LEU A 104 -9.86 -7.22 15.28
C LEU A 104 -11.29 -7.52 15.74
N GLU A 105 -11.59 -8.79 16.02
CA GLU A 105 -12.92 -9.26 16.44
C GLU A 105 -13.33 -8.70 17.82
N ASN A 106 -12.34 -8.27 18.62
CA ASN A 106 -12.53 -7.53 19.86
C ASN A 106 -12.92 -6.04 19.64
N GLY A 107 -13.03 -5.60 18.38
CA GLY A 107 -13.36 -4.23 17.99
C GLY A 107 -12.19 -3.25 17.97
N GLU A 108 -10.97 -3.70 18.31
CA GLU A 108 -9.76 -2.88 18.32
C GLU A 108 -9.26 -2.61 16.90
N TRP A 109 -8.86 -1.37 16.63
CA TRP A 109 -8.26 -0.97 15.35
C TRP A 109 -6.74 -0.92 15.46
N VAL A 110 -6.06 -1.80 14.74
CA VAL A 110 -4.58 -1.80 14.69
C VAL A 110 -4.14 -1.03 13.47
N ASN A 111 -3.52 0.14 13.65
CA ASN A 111 -2.94 0.92 12.56
C ASN A 111 -1.63 0.26 12.05
N LEU A 112 -1.58 0.03 10.75
CA LEU A 112 -0.55 -0.68 10.00
C LEU A 112 0.05 0.18 8.88
N GLU A 113 -0.26 1.48 8.82
CA GLU A 113 0.14 2.39 7.72
C GLU A 113 1.66 2.47 7.50
N LYS A 114 2.45 2.30 8.57
CA LYS A 114 3.91 2.32 8.53
C LYS A 114 4.55 0.94 8.63
N ARG A 115 3.76 -0.13 8.65
CA ARG A 115 4.27 -1.51 8.75
C ARG A 115 4.47 -2.13 7.38
N GLU A 116 5.18 -3.25 7.36
CA GLU A 116 5.41 -4.03 6.16
C GLU A 116 4.08 -4.48 5.52
N PRO A 117 4.02 -4.67 4.19
CA PRO A 117 2.80 -5.12 3.50
C PRO A 117 2.19 -6.42 4.03
N GLN A 118 3.02 -7.29 4.64
CA GLN A 118 2.59 -8.57 5.23
C GLN A 118 2.10 -8.45 6.69
N ALA A 119 2.12 -7.25 7.27
CA ALA A 119 1.82 -7.06 8.70
C ALA A 119 0.35 -7.38 9.05
N GLU A 120 -0.59 -7.14 8.13
CA GLU A 120 -1.99 -7.53 8.31
C GLU A 120 -2.14 -9.02 8.57
N TYR A 121 -1.55 -9.84 7.70
CA TYR A 121 -1.58 -11.29 7.83
C TYR A 121 -1.06 -11.80 9.17
N ARG A 122 0.02 -11.18 9.68
CA ARG A 122 0.59 -11.54 10.99
C ARG A 122 -0.38 -11.25 12.13
N VAL A 123 -1.01 -10.07 12.12
CA VAL A 123 -1.99 -9.67 13.16
C VAL A 123 -3.20 -10.60 13.16
N LEU A 124 -3.76 -10.93 11.98
CA LEU A 124 -4.87 -11.89 11.89
C LEU A 124 -4.44 -13.28 12.37
N ARG A 125 -3.25 -13.74 11.97
CA ARG A 125 -2.73 -15.04 12.38
C ARG A 125 -2.53 -15.14 13.89
N GLU A 126 -1.98 -14.10 14.52
CA GLU A 126 -1.84 -14.05 15.98
C GLU A 126 -3.19 -14.07 16.70
N GLN A 127 -4.19 -13.38 16.15
CA GLN A 127 -5.54 -13.41 16.69
C GLN A 127 -6.14 -14.82 16.61
N TRP A 128 -6.03 -15.48 15.45
CA TRP A 128 -6.50 -16.86 15.27
C TRP A 128 -5.77 -17.84 16.18
N ASP A 129 -4.45 -17.67 16.34
CA ASP A 129 -3.65 -18.50 17.26
C ASP A 129 -4.08 -18.30 18.71
N ARG A 130 -4.48 -17.08 19.10
CA ARG A 130 -5.03 -16.80 20.44
C ARG A 130 -6.38 -17.46 20.62
N VAL A 131 -7.31 -17.32 19.66
CA VAL A 131 -8.61 -18.00 19.71
C VAL A 131 -8.44 -19.52 19.74
N LEU A 132 -7.43 -20.06 19.05
CA LEU A 132 -7.16 -21.49 19.07
C LEU A 132 -6.64 -22.00 20.42
N LYS A 133 -5.87 -21.17 21.14
CA LYS A 133 -5.31 -21.50 22.47
C LYS A 133 -6.26 -21.20 23.63
N GLU A 134 -6.95 -20.08 23.55
CA GLU A 134 -7.73 -19.46 24.64
C GLU A 134 -9.23 -19.39 24.32
N GLY A 135 -9.65 -20.04 23.23
CA GLY A 135 -11.01 -19.98 22.70
C GLY A 135 -12.10 -20.25 23.74
N PRO A 136 -13.34 -19.84 23.41
CA PRO A 136 -14.44 -19.86 24.35
C PRO A 136 -14.61 -21.25 24.95
N LYS A 137 -14.75 -21.29 26.27
CA LYS A 137 -14.97 -22.51 27.04
C LYS A 137 -16.46 -22.64 27.33
N ASP A 138 -16.96 -23.88 27.24
CA ASP A 138 -18.31 -24.24 27.65
C ASP A 138 -18.48 -23.99 29.16
N GLN A 139 -19.71 -23.97 29.66
CA GLN A 139 -20.03 -23.79 31.09
C GLN A 139 -19.30 -24.80 31.98
N SER A 140 -18.94 -25.95 31.40
CA SER A 140 -18.16 -27.03 32.01
C SER A 140 -16.64 -26.77 32.06
N GLY A 141 -16.16 -25.63 31.54
CA GLY A 141 -14.74 -25.25 31.49
C GLY A 141 -13.93 -25.88 30.34
N ASN A 142 -14.56 -26.69 29.49
CA ASN A 142 -13.92 -27.33 28.34
C ASN A 142 -13.90 -26.38 27.13
N PRO A 143 -12.79 -26.30 26.37
CA PRO A 143 -12.74 -25.48 25.17
C PRO A 143 -13.76 -25.98 24.14
N ILE A 144 -14.55 -25.07 23.57
CA ILE A 144 -15.62 -25.35 22.59
C ILE A 144 -15.00 -25.76 21.22
N GLY A 145 -13.74 -25.42 20.97
CA GLY A 145 -12.97 -25.82 19.79
C GLY A 145 -11.68 -26.54 20.17
N LEU A 146 -11.31 -27.55 19.39
CA LEU A 146 -10.04 -28.28 19.53
C LEU A 146 -9.23 -28.11 18.23
N PRO A 147 -7.90 -27.89 18.30
CA PRO A 147 -7.05 -27.86 17.11
C PRO A 147 -7.20 -29.14 16.30
N ILE A 148 -7.15 -29.03 14.96
CA ILE A 148 -7.42 -30.15 14.06
C ILE A 148 -6.44 -31.30 14.31
N GLU A 149 -5.18 -31.00 14.60
CA GLU A 149 -4.15 -32.00 14.92
C GLU A 149 -4.52 -32.80 16.17
N GLN A 150 -4.99 -32.12 17.22
CA GLN A 150 -5.45 -32.76 18.45
C GLN A 150 -6.77 -33.52 18.23
N ALA A 151 -7.65 -33.00 17.37
CA ALA A 151 -8.89 -33.67 17.01
C ALA A 151 -8.62 -34.97 16.24
N MET A 152 -7.73 -34.94 15.24
CA MET A 152 -7.29 -36.13 14.54
C MET A 152 -6.69 -37.15 15.51
N GLN A 153 -5.81 -36.70 16.41
CA GLN A 153 -5.20 -37.58 17.40
C GLN A 153 -6.25 -38.22 18.32
N ARG A 154 -7.22 -37.44 18.81
CA ARG A 154 -8.34 -37.96 19.60
C ARG A 154 -9.22 -38.95 18.84
N VAL A 155 -9.41 -38.75 17.54
CA VAL A 155 -10.16 -39.68 16.68
C VAL A 155 -9.38 -40.98 16.47
N VAL A 156 -8.06 -40.92 16.29
CA VAL A 156 -7.22 -42.11 16.18
C VAL A 156 -7.15 -42.87 17.50
N GLU A 157 -6.96 -42.17 18.62
CA GLU A 157 -6.93 -42.75 19.97
C GLU A 157 -8.30 -43.33 20.37
N GLY A 158 -9.39 -42.68 19.98
CA GLY A 158 -10.77 -43.02 20.33
C GLY A 158 -11.45 -44.08 19.43
N GLN A 159 -10.71 -44.78 18.58
CA GLN A 159 -11.24 -45.79 17.63
C GLN A 159 -12.22 -45.24 16.57
N GLY A 160 -12.02 -44.01 16.11
CA GLY A 160 -12.80 -43.40 15.02
C GLY A 160 -14.02 -42.60 15.47
N LEU A 161 -14.69 -41.96 14.51
CA LEU A 161 -15.92 -41.21 14.77
C LEU A 161 -17.09 -42.18 14.96
N PRO A 162 -18.01 -41.94 15.93
CA PRO A 162 -19.17 -42.80 16.12
C PRO A 162 -20.02 -42.80 14.85
N SER A 163 -20.03 -43.92 14.13
CA SER A 163 -20.67 -44.02 12.80
C SER A 163 -22.18 -44.25 12.85
N ARG A 164 -22.78 -44.35 14.04
CA ARG A 164 -24.24 -44.43 14.25
C ARG A 164 -24.58 -44.28 15.74
N PRO A 165 -25.65 -43.57 16.16
CA PRO A 165 -26.18 -43.78 17.50
C PRO A 165 -26.70 -45.23 17.58
N GLN A 166 -26.03 -46.04 18.39
CA GLN A 166 -26.47 -47.39 18.68
C GLN A 166 -27.76 -47.31 19.50
N GLN A 167 -28.82 -47.82 18.90
CA GLN A 167 -30.19 -47.77 19.37
C GLN A 167 -30.34 -48.58 20.66
N GLY A 168 -30.89 -47.96 21.71
CA GLY A 168 -31.09 -48.63 23.00
C GLY A 168 -31.70 -47.76 24.09
N SER A 169 -32.72 -46.95 23.78
CA SER A 169 -33.59 -46.34 24.79
C SER A 169 -34.95 -46.04 24.14
N PRO A 170 -36.07 -46.63 24.60
CA PRO A 170 -37.38 -46.24 24.11
C PRO A 170 -37.71 -44.88 24.72
N ARG A 171 -37.36 -43.80 24.00
CA ARG A 171 -37.96 -42.50 24.25
C ARG A 171 -39.36 -42.54 23.67
N GLU A 172 -40.32 -42.66 24.56
CA GLU A 172 -41.72 -42.35 24.34
C GLU A 172 -41.82 -41.08 23.52
N MET A 173 -42.29 -41.23 22.27
CA MET A 173 -42.44 -40.13 21.33
C MET A 173 -43.76 -39.44 21.62
N THR A 174 -43.80 -38.67 22.71
CA THR A 174 -44.88 -37.74 22.96
C THR A 174 -44.59 -36.44 22.22
N ASP A 175 -45.42 -36.23 21.20
CA ASP A 175 -45.96 -34.92 20.84
C ASP A 175 -44.94 -33.87 20.39
N TYR A 176 -44.61 -33.88 19.09
CA TYR A 176 -44.61 -32.64 18.28
C TYR A 176 -44.74 -33.03 16.80
N ALA A 177 -45.90 -32.64 16.26
CA ALA A 177 -46.31 -32.63 14.87
C ALA A 177 -45.18 -32.69 13.82
N ILE A 178 -45.00 -33.86 13.20
CA ILE A 178 -44.60 -33.97 11.79
C ILE A 178 -45.77 -34.65 11.09
N ASP A 179 -46.79 -33.87 10.81
CA ASP A 179 -47.86 -34.28 9.91
C ASP A 179 -47.31 -34.13 8.49
N THR A 180 -46.85 -35.24 7.90
CA THR A 180 -46.42 -35.22 6.50
C THR A 180 -47.64 -34.87 5.65
N PRO A 181 -47.64 -33.76 4.88
CA PRO A 181 -48.80 -33.37 4.11
C PRO A 181 -49.07 -34.46 3.07
N THR A 182 -50.14 -35.23 3.30
CA THR A 182 -50.68 -36.17 2.33
C THR A 182 -51.21 -35.36 1.15
N ALA A 183 -50.86 -35.79 -0.06
CA ALA A 183 -51.14 -35.10 -1.34
C ALA A 183 -52.63 -35.01 -1.73
N ALA A 184 -53.54 -35.05 -0.76
CA ALA A 184 -54.98 -35.01 -0.95
C ALA A 184 -55.63 -34.00 0.01
N SER A 185 -55.31 -32.71 -0.14
CA SER A 185 -56.10 -31.64 0.48
C SER A 185 -56.58 -30.68 -0.60
N SER A 186 -57.73 -31.06 -1.18
CA SER A 186 -58.51 -30.24 -2.10
C SER A 186 -59.14 -29.07 -1.34
N GLY A 187 -58.35 -28.03 -1.09
CA GLY A 187 -58.78 -26.62 -1.01
C GLY A 187 -60.09 -26.31 -0.28
N ARG A 188 -60.23 -26.69 1.00
CA ARG A 188 -61.25 -26.10 1.89
C ARG A 188 -60.64 -25.79 3.26
N VAL A 189 -60.49 -24.50 3.52
CA VAL A 189 -60.16 -23.94 4.84
C VAL A 189 -61.37 -24.19 5.75
N THR A 190 -61.21 -24.96 6.83
CA THR A 190 -62.20 -25.03 7.90
C THR A 190 -61.91 -23.95 8.92
N GLU A 191 -62.76 -22.93 8.93
CA GLU A 191 -62.86 -21.89 9.93
C GLU A 191 -63.13 -22.51 11.32
N LYS A 192 -62.27 -22.21 12.31
CA LYS A 192 -62.38 -22.75 13.67
C LYS A 192 -63.22 -21.81 14.53
N GLY A 193 -64.47 -22.15 14.76
CA GLY A 193 -65.34 -21.49 15.75
C GLY A 193 -64.84 -21.74 17.17
N LYS A 194 -64.76 -20.67 17.97
CA LYS A 194 -64.51 -20.72 19.41
C LYS A 194 -65.76 -21.21 20.15
N GLN A 195 -65.59 -22.19 21.04
CA GLN A 195 -66.27 -22.27 22.34
C GLN A 195 -65.21 -22.53 23.40
#